data_AF-A0AA45QRS4-F1
#
_entry.id   AF-A0AA45QRS4-F1
#
_cell.length_a   1.000
_cell.length_b   1.000
_cell.length_c   1.000
_cell.angle_alpha   90.00
_cell.angle_beta   90.00
_cell.angle_gamma   90.00
#
_symmetry.space_group_name_H-M   'P 1'
#
loop_
_entity.id
_entity.type
_entity.pdbx_description
1 polymer ?
#
loop_
_entity_poly.entity_id
_entity_poly.type
_entity_poly.pdbx_seq_one_letter_code
_entity_poly.pdbx_strand_id
1 'polypeptide(L)'
;MKNFTFTVTLMEHSIKIELPSGATLSLLDQKHTRFDLEDNELFLLVKMGQIRVIAADLTLLPQLEFDRVVRWNTTAYDLPLAVLTQHLVNLAEEAGLSLRAKPEPVKIPKNLVSSCNKATDELLEVLNTFGIKLEKKKFSSAKAQHRWNKSLANIEFFVKRTDSQATVVWQKSNQLVIKAGAKLAPTGGLKADGTPGLAYRFTQTLREEQQASWDPNLFITTEDIILRSVNEVGHFLYFAGTNSWLELIDNKGRTLHEWAAV
;
A
#
# COMPACT_ATOMS: atom_id res chain seq x y z
N MET A 1 -32.46 -4.28 -12.05
CA MET A 1 -31.09 -4.27 -12.58
C MET A 1 -31.13 -4.86 -13.98
N LYS A 2 -30.53 -4.22 -14.98
CA LYS A 2 -30.33 -4.88 -16.28
C LYS A 2 -29.27 -5.95 -16.09
N ASN A 3 -29.53 -7.15 -16.60
CA ASN A 3 -28.51 -8.19 -16.62
C ASN A 3 -27.42 -7.79 -17.62
N PHE A 4 -26.17 -7.80 -17.17
CA PHE A 4 -24.99 -7.58 -17.98
C PHE A 4 -24.23 -8.91 -18.06
N THR A 5 -23.96 -9.40 -19.26
CA THR A 5 -23.38 -10.73 -19.48
C THR A 5 -22.26 -10.64 -20.49
N PHE A 6 -21.08 -11.13 -20.13
CA PHE A 6 -19.91 -11.21 -20.98
C PHE A 6 -19.30 -12.62 -20.86
N THR A 7 -18.56 -13.04 -21.88
CA THR A 7 -17.90 -14.35 -21.89
C THR A 7 -16.44 -14.18 -21.51
N VAL A 8 -15.93 -15.06 -20.65
CA VAL A 8 -14.52 -15.06 -20.22
C VAL A 8 -13.85 -16.34 -20.68
N THR A 9 -12.71 -16.19 -21.35
CA THR A 9 -11.81 -17.30 -21.69
C THR A 9 -10.49 -17.10 -20.94
N LEU A 10 -10.15 -18.05 -20.07
CA LEU A 10 -8.88 -18.08 -19.36
C LEU A 10 -7.82 -18.76 -20.23
N MET A 11 -6.69 -18.08 -20.45
CA MET A 11 -5.51 -18.60 -21.13
C MET A 11 -4.34 -18.63 -20.14
N GLU A 12 -3.24 -19.29 -20.49
CA GLU A 12 -2.11 -19.56 -19.57
C GLU A 12 -1.54 -18.28 -18.91
N HIS A 13 -1.51 -17.16 -19.63
CA HIS A 13 -0.98 -15.87 -19.15
C HIS A 13 -1.89 -14.67 -19.44
N SER A 14 -3.13 -14.92 -19.84
CA SER A 14 -4.05 -13.86 -20.22
C SER A 14 -5.51 -14.26 -20.04
N ILE A 15 -6.38 -13.25 -19.96
CA ILE A 15 -7.82 -13.43 -19.96
C ILE A 15 -8.38 -12.71 -21.17
N LYS A 16 -9.11 -13.42 -22.02
CA LYS A 16 -9.90 -12.80 -23.09
C LYS A 16 -11.34 -12.65 -22.63
N ILE A 17 -11.92 -11.49 -22.89
CA ILE A 17 -13.29 -11.15 -22.54
C ILE A 17 -14.02 -10.70 -23.81
N GLU A 18 -15.20 -11.25 -24.04
CA GLU A 18 -16.08 -10.87 -25.14
C GLU A 18 -17.29 -10.14 -24.57
N LEU A 19 -17.50 -8.91 -25.03
CA LEU A 19 -18.54 -8.02 -24.54
C LEU A 19 -19.87 -8.24 -25.27
N PRO A 20 -21.01 -7.87 -24.66
CA PRO A 20 -22.31 -7.87 -25.32
C PRO A 20 -22.35 -7.13 -26.66
N SER A 21 -21.58 -6.05 -26.81
CA SER A 21 -21.45 -5.31 -28.07
C SER A 21 -20.70 -6.07 -29.17
N GLY A 22 -20.01 -7.15 -28.85
CA GLY A 22 -19.06 -7.84 -29.73
C GLY A 22 -17.63 -7.28 -29.67
N ALA A 23 -17.39 -6.22 -28.88
CA ALA A 23 -16.05 -5.77 -28.57
C ALA A 23 -15.30 -6.81 -27.75
N THR A 24 -13.97 -6.80 -27.82
CA THR A 24 -13.14 -7.75 -27.07
C THR A 24 -12.13 -7.04 -26.19
N LEU A 25 -11.86 -7.60 -25.02
CA LEU A 25 -10.80 -7.17 -24.14
C LEU A 25 -9.82 -8.30 -23.88
N SER A 26 -8.55 -7.95 -23.75
CA SER A 26 -7.52 -8.84 -23.22
C SER A 26 -6.95 -8.25 -21.93
N LEU A 27 -6.93 -9.03 -20.86
CA LEU A 27 -6.17 -8.74 -19.65
C LEU A 27 -4.88 -9.56 -19.68
N LEU A 28 -3.74 -8.89 -19.67
CA LEU A 28 -2.41 -9.49 -19.67
C LEU A 28 -1.74 -9.23 -18.32
N ASP A 29 -1.49 -10.26 -17.53
CA ASP A 29 -0.77 -10.13 -16.25
C ASP A 29 0.75 -10.12 -16.49
N GLN A 30 1.25 -8.98 -16.98
CA GLN A 30 2.66 -8.80 -17.32
C GLN A 30 3.20 -7.44 -16.86
N LYS A 31 4.51 -7.41 -16.57
CA LYS A 31 5.24 -6.23 -16.07
C LYS A 31 6.16 -5.60 -17.11
N HIS A 32 6.02 -5.98 -18.37
CA HIS A 32 6.84 -5.52 -19.47
C HIS A 32 6.00 -4.96 -20.60
N THR A 33 6.59 -4.08 -21.39
CA THR A 33 5.96 -3.41 -22.53
C THR A 33 5.93 -4.24 -23.81
N ARG A 34 6.34 -5.51 -23.76
CA ARG A 34 6.26 -6.44 -24.89
C ARG A 34 4.83 -6.91 -25.08
N PHE A 35 4.02 -6.11 -25.77
CA PHE A 35 2.71 -6.47 -26.29
C PHE A 35 2.46 -5.66 -27.56
N ASP A 36 1.66 -6.23 -28.45
CA ASP A 36 1.28 -5.58 -29.69
C ASP A 36 -0.13 -4.98 -29.56
N LEU A 37 -0.40 -3.96 -30.37
CA LEU A 37 -1.72 -3.35 -30.54
C LEU A 37 -2.16 -3.51 -31.99
N GLU A 38 -3.42 -3.87 -32.18
CA GLU A 38 -4.09 -3.77 -33.48
C GLU A 38 -4.57 -2.33 -33.74
N ASP A 39 -4.85 -1.98 -35.00
CA ASP A 39 -5.19 -0.61 -35.43
C ASP A 39 -6.42 0.01 -34.72
N ASN A 40 -7.31 -0.83 -34.18
CA ASN A 40 -8.52 -0.43 -33.45
C ASN A 40 -8.46 -0.77 -31.95
N GLU A 41 -7.26 -0.95 -31.42
CA GLU A 41 -7.05 -1.21 -30.01
C GLU A 41 -6.50 0.01 -29.28
N LEU A 42 -7.03 0.24 -28.08
CA LEU A 42 -6.36 1.05 -27.06
C LEU A 42 -5.93 0.16 -25.91
N PHE A 43 -4.93 0.63 -25.15
CA PHE A 43 -4.49 -0.01 -23.94
C PHE A 43 -4.64 0.85 -22.69
N LEU A 44 -4.81 0.17 -21.57
CA LEU A 44 -4.66 0.72 -20.24
C LEU A 44 -3.50 0.02 -19.53
N LEU A 45 -2.57 0.81 -18.98
CA LEU A 45 -1.60 0.28 -18.02
C LEU A 45 -2.15 0.40 -16.61
N VAL A 46 -2.18 -0.71 -15.90
CA VAL A 46 -2.73 -0.82 -14.56
C VAL A 46 -1.64 -1.19 -13.58
N LYS A 47 -1.64 -0.53 -12.42
CA LYS A 47 -0.79 -0.88 -11.26
C LYS A 47 -1.67 -1.00 -10.03
N MET A 48 -1.70 -2.18 -9.42
CA MET A 48 -2.46 -2.48 -8.20
C MET A 48 -3.95 -2.11 -8.31
N GLY A 49 -4.55 -2.38 -9.46
CA GLY A 49 -5.96 -2.10 -9.78
C GLY A 49 -6.27 -0.64 -10.14
N GLN A 50 -5.25 0.23 -10.22
CA GLN A 50 -5.42 1.63 -10.62
C GLN A 50 -4.88 1.87 -12.04
N ILE A 51 -5.68 2.53 -12.87
CA ILE A 51 -5.30 2.95 -14.22
C ILE A 51 -4.26 4.07 -14.14
N ARG A 52 -3.17 3.94 -14.89
CA ARG A 52 -2.04 4.89 -14.93
C ARG A 52 -1.81 5.53 -16.30
N VAL A 53 -2.14 4.80 -17.36
CA VAL A 53 -2.00 5.24 -18.75
C VAL A 53 -3.23 4.78 -19.51
N ILE A 54 -3.70 5.62 -20.43
CA ILE A 54 -4.75 5.32 -21.39
C ILE A 54 -4.24 5.87 -22.72
N ALA A 55 -3.99 4.99 -23.69
CA ALA A 55 -3.43 5.40 -24.98
C ALA A 55 -3.74 4.36 -26.07
N ALA A 56 -3.66 4.80 -27.32
CA ALA A 56 -3.72 3.94 -28.51
C ALA A 56 -2.38 3.90 -29.28
N ASP A 57 -1.34 4.54 -28.72
CA ASP A 57 -0.02 4.62 -29.32
C ASP A 57 1.03 4.09 -28.34
N LEU A 58 1.79 3.08 -28.77
CA LEU A 58 2.86 2.46 -27.99
C LEU A 58 4.05 3.41 -27.77
N THR A 59 4.20 4.48 -28.54
CA THR A 59 5.23 5.50 -28.28
C THR A 59 5.00 6.21 -26.93
N LEU A 60 3.76 6.21 -26.43
CA LEU A 60 3.37 6.80 -25.15
C LEU A 60 3.61 5.88 -23.96
N LEU A 61 4.30 4.75 -24.11
CA LEU A 61 4.70 3.88 -23.01
C LEU A 61 5.71 4.61 -22.11
N PRO A 62 5.32 5.05 -20.90
CA PRO A 62 6.26 5.69 -19.99
C PRO A 62 7.21 4.64 -19.39
N GLN A 63 8.38 5.06 -18.92
CA GLN A 63 9.17 4.27 -17.96
C GLN A 63 8.43 4.24 -16.61
N LEU A 64 7.42 3.37 -16.51
CA LEU A 64 6.55 3.24 -15.35
C LEU A 64 6.38 1.77 -15.00
N GLU A 65 6.32 1.48 -13.71
CA GLU A 65 5.91 0.17 -13.25
C GLU A 65 4.39 -0.04 -13.41
N PHE A 66 4.02 -1.15 -14.02
CA PHE A 66 2.65 -1.68 -14.07
C PHE A 66 2.69 -3.19 -13.78
N ASP A 67 1.54 -3.76 -13.44
CA ASP A 67 1.38 -5.21 -13.22
C ASP A 67 0.41 -5.86 -14.19
N ARG A 68 -0.39 -5.06 -14.90
CA ARG A 68 -1.36 -5.54 -15.88
C ARG A 68 -1.48 -4.58 -17.06
N VAL A 69 -1.69 -5.16 -18.24
CA VAL A 69 -2.09 -4.44 -19.45
C VAL A 69 -3.52 -4.86 -19.79
N VAL A 70 -4.40 -3.89 -19.98
CA VAL A 70 -5.71 -4.12 -20.58
C VAL A 70 -5.62 -3.66 -22.03
N ARG A 71 -5.94 -4.53 -22.98
CA ARG A 71 -6.16 -4.13 -24.38
C ARG A 71 -7.66 -4.19 -24.65
N TRP A 72 -8.18 -3.18 -25.33
CA TRP A 72 -9.58 -3.09 -25.67
C TRP A 72 -9.70 -2.83 -27.16
N ASN A 73 -10.24 -3.81 -27.89
CA ASN A 73 -10.57 -3.70 -29.29
C ASN A 73 -11.94 -3.04 -29.42
N THR A 74 -11.97 -1.88 -30.07
CA THR A 74 -13.14 -1.01 -30.13
C THR A 74 -13.88 -1.08 -31.46
N THR A 75 -13.53 -2.02 -32.35
CA THR A 75 -14.09 -2.13 -33.70
C THR A 75 -15.63 -2.24 -33.70
N ALA A 76 -16.20 -2.88 -32.68
CA ALA A 76 -17.65 -3.10 -32.59
C ALA A 76 -18.49 -1.82 -32.38
N TYR A 77 -17.88 -0.69 -31.97
CA TYR A 77 -18.63 0.52 -31.62
C TYR A 77 -18.82 1.49 -32.78
N ASP A 78 -18.15 1.29 -33.92
CA ASP A 78 -18.14 2.24 -35.05
C ASP A 78 -17.80 3.67 -34.60
N LEU A 79 -16.78 3.80 -33.75
CA LEU A 79 -16.31 5.06 -33.20
C LEU A 79 -14.84 5.29 -33.58
N PRO A 80 -14.44 6.54 -33.88
CA PRO A 80 -13.03 6.86 -34.06
C PRO A 80 -12.25 6.58 -32.77
N LEU A 81 -11.19 5.77 -32.88
CA LEU A 81 -10.37 5.33 -31.74
C LEU A 81 -9.84 6.51 -30.90
N ALA A 82 -9.38 7.59 -31.56
CA ALA A 82 -8.90 8.79 -30.90
C ALA A 82 -10.00 9.49 -30.07
N VAL A 83 -11.24 9.51 -30.56
CA VAL A 83 -12.39 10.12 -29.87
C VAL A 83 -12.77 9.30 -28.64
N LEU A 84 -12.82 7.97 -28.77
CA LEU A 84 -13.14 7.07 -27.66
C LEU A 84 -12.04 7.07 -26.59
N THR A 85 -10.77 7.09 -27.01
CA THR A 85 -9.62 7.22 -26.11
C THR A 85 -9.68 8.54 -25.35
N GLN A 86 -9.96 9.66 -26.02
CA GLN A 86 -10.10 10.95 -25.35
C GLN A 86 -11.26 10.95 -24.36
N HIS A 87 -12.40 10.34 -24.70
CA HIS A 87 -13.54 10.25 -23.81
C HIS A 87 -13.18 9.52 -22.51
N LEU A 88 -12.46 8.41 -22.62
CA LEU A 88 -12.00 7.63 -21.46
C LEU A 88 -10.95 8.39 -20.62
N VAL A 89 -10.07 9.17 -21.26
CA VAL A 89 -9.14 10.08 -20.57
C VAL A 89 -9.90 11.14 -19.77
N ASN A 90 -10.93 11.77 -20.36
CA ASN A 90 -11.75 12.76 -19.68
C ASN A 90 -12.45 12.15 -18.45
N LEU A 91 -13.05 10.96 -18.59
CA LEU A 91 -13.67 10.25 -17.47
C LEU A 91 -12.67 9.97 -16.34
N ALA A 92 -11.46 9.53 -16.69
CA ALA A 92 -10.41 9.25 -15.70
C ALA A 92 -9.99 10.53 -14.95
N GLU A 93 -9.82 11.64 -15.65
CA GLU A 93 -9.47 12.94 -15.07
C GLU A 93 -10.61 13.50 -14.20
N GLU A 94 -11.87 13.39 -14.64
CA GLU A 94 -13.07 13.75 -13.86
C GLU A 94 -13.19 12.91 -12.58
N ALA A 95 -12.80 11.63 -12.63
CA ALA A 95 -12.70 10.74 -11.47
C ALA A 95 -11.48 11.02 -10.57
N GLY A 96 -10.69 12.05 -10.88
CA GLY A 96 -9.54 12.50 -10.10
C GLY A 96 -8.27 11.66 -10.27
N LEU A 97 -8.18 10.85 -11.34
CA LEU A 97 -6.96 10.11 -11.68
C LEU A 97 -5.92 11.03 -12.33
N SER A 98 -4.67 10.92 -11.88
CA SER A 98 -3.53 11.55 -12.54
C SER A 98 -2.88 10.54 -13.48
N LEU A 99 -3.23 10.62 -14.76
CA LEU A 99 -2.63 9.81 -15.82
C LEU A 99 -1.17 10.25 -16.05
N ARG A 100 -0.27 9.28 -16.21
CA ARG A 100 1.19 9.52 -16.36
C ARG A 100 1.58 9.85 -17.80
N ALA A 101 0.85 9.29 -18.76
CA ALA A 101 0.96 9.58 -20.17
C ALA A 101 -0.46 9.64 -20.74
N LYS A 102 -0.66 10.54 -21.70
CA LYS A 102 -1.94 10.76 -22.38
C LYS A 102 -1.69 11.13 -23.83
N PRO A 103 -2.59 10.72 -24.75
CA PRO A 103 -2.52 11.12 -26.13
C PRO A 103 -2.75 12.62 -26.29
N GLU A 104 -2.45 13.14 -27.48
CA GLU A 104 -2.78 14.52 -27.81
C GLU A 104 -4.30 14.76 -27.72
N PRO A 105 -4.74 15.88 -27.13
CA PRO A 105 -6.17 16.14 -26.95
C PRO A 105 -6.93 16.24 -28.26
N VAL A 106 -7.98 15.43 -28.42
CA VAL A 106 -8.89 15.49 -29.58
C VAL A 106 -10.25 16.03 -29.18
N LYS A 107 -10.85 16.90 -30.00
CA LYS A 107 -12.20 17.40 -29.75
C LYS A 107 -13.23 16.29 -29.99
N ILE A 108 -14.04 15.99 -28.98
CA ILE A 108 -15.14 15.02 -29.08
C ILE A 108 -16.36 15.70 -29.73
N PRO A 109 -16.86 15.23 -30.90
CA PRO A 109 -18.09 15.72 -31.49
C PRO A 109 -19.30 15.44 -30.59
N LYS A 110 -20.19 16.42 -30.41
CA LYS A 110 -21.35 16.31 -29.50
C LYS A 110 -22.27 15.13 -29.82
N ASN A 111 -22.41 14.79 -31.10
CA ASN A 111 -23.23 13.68 -31.57
C ASN A 111 -22.66 12.30 -31.22
N LEU A 112 -21.37 12.20 -30.88
CA LEU A 112 -20.72 10.93 -30.53
C LEU A 112 -20.65 10.67 -29.02
N VAL A 113 -20.93 11.66 -28.18
CA VAL A 113 -20.82 11.55 -26.71
C VAL A 113 -21.67 10.41 -26.15
N SER A 114 -22.92 10.29 -26.61
CA SER A 114 -23.83 9.24 -26.12
C SER A 114 -23.37 7.83 -26.51
N SER A 115 -22.77 7.67 -27.70
CA SER A 115 -22.18 6.41 -28.13
C SER A 115 -20.91 6.09 -27.36
N CYS A 116 -20.07 7.09 -27.08
CA CYS A 116 -18.87 6.93 -26.26
C CYS A 116 -19.24 6.48 -24.83
N ASN A 117 -20.24 7.13 -24.21
CA ASN A 117 -20.73 6.75 -22.88
C ASN A 117 -21.14 5.27 -22.84
N LYS A 118 -21.92 4.80 -23.82
CA LYS A 118 -22.35 3.39 -23.88
C LYS A 118 -21.17 2.43 -23.97
N ALA A 119 -20.18 2.74 -24.81
CA ALA A 119 -18.98 1.92 -24.98
C ALA A 119 -18.16 1.89 -23.68
N THR A 120 -17.96 3.04 -23.04
CA THR A 120 -17.20 3.11 -21.79
C THR A 120 -17.94 2.53 -20.60
N ASP A 121 -19.27 2.64 -20.52
CA ASP A 121 -20.07 2.02 -19.45
C ASP A 121 -19.88 0.49 -19.47
N GLU A 122 -19.92 -0.11 -20.66
CA GLU A 122 -19.68 -1.54 -20.85
C GLU A 122 -18.25 -1.95 -20.45
N LEU A 123 -17.24 -1.18 -20.86
CA LEU A 123 -15.85 -1.37 -20.42
C LEU A 123 -15.74 -1.30 -18.88
N LEU A 124 -16.31 -0.26 -18.26
CA LEU A 124 -16.17 0.01 -16.84
C LEU A 124 -16.83 -1.07 -15.98
N GLU A 125 -17.99 -1.60 -16.40
CA GLU A 125 -18.66 -2.69 -15.69
C GLU A 125 -17.79 -3.95 -15.61
N VAL A 126 -17.07 -4.24 -16.71
CA VAL A 126 -16.13 -5.36 -16.80
C VAL A 126 -14.89 -5.08 -15.95
N LEU A 127 -14.26 -3.91 -16.12
CA LEU A 127 -13.07 -3.54 -15.34
C LEU A 127 -13.32 -3.63 -13.84
N ASN A 128 -14.48 -3.14 -13.38
CA ASN A 128 -14.90 -3.22 -11.99
C ASN A 128 -14.97 -4.67 -11.48
N THR A 129 -15.47 -5.59 -12.31
CA THR A 129 -15.54 -7.03 -11.98
C THR A 129 -14.14 -7.63 -11.77
N PHE A 130 -13.14 -7.15 -12.51
CA PHE A 130 -11.73 -7.58 -12.36
C PHE A 130 -10.92 -6.73 -11.38
N GLY A 131 -11.58 -5.90 -10.55
CA GLY A 131 -10.95 -5.07 -9.53
C GLY A 131 -10.12 -3.90 -10.07
N ILE A 132 -10.32 -3.54 -11.34
CA ILE A 132 -9.70 -2.39 -11.99
C ILE A 132 -10.70 -1.24 -11.91
N LYS A 133 -10.36 -0.18 -11.20
CA LYS A 133 -11.32 0.90 -10.94
C LYS A 133 -10.90 2.20 -11.57
N LEU A 134 -11.89 2.89 -12.15
CA LEU A 134 -11.79 4.27 -12.60
C LEU A 134 -12.09 5.23 -11.44
N GLU A 135 -11.36 5.08 -10.34
CA GLU A 135 -11.46 5.99 -9.19
C GLU A 135 -10.06 6.17 -8.57
N LYS A 136 -9.80 7.36 -8.00
CA LYS A 136 -8.55 7.57 -7.27
C LYS A 136 -8.50 6.64 -6.06
N LYS A 137 -7.70 5.58 -6.14
CA LYS A 137 -7.37 4.75 -4.98
C LYS A 137 -6.79 5.66 -3.90
N LYS A 138 -7.43 5.73 -2.73
CA LYS A 138 -6.85 6.40 -1.56
C LYS A 138 -5.48 5.79 -1.32
N PHE A 139 -4.45 6.64 -1.20
CA PHE A 139 -3.12 6.18 -0.87
C PHE A 139 -3.19 5.43 0.46
N SER A 140 -2.97 4.13 0.41
CA SER A 140 -2.71 3.29 1.57
C SER A 140 -1.22 2.97 1.47
N SER A 141 -0.44 3.38 2.46
CA SER A 141 0.96 2.97 2.52
C SER A 141 1.01 1.46 2.68
N ALA A 142 1.85 0.77 1.89
CA ALA A 142 2.07 -0.66 2.05
C ALA A 142 2.61 -1.04 3.45
N LYS A 143 3.15 -0.05 4.18
CA LYS A 143 3.47 -0.17 5.60
C LYS A 143 2.22 0.11 6.41
N ALA A 144 1.83 -0.84 7.26
CA ALA A 144 0.80 -0.66 8.27
C ALA A 144 1.05 0.66 9.02
N GLN A 145 0.05 1.53 9.08
CA GLN A 145 0.13 2.73 9.92
C GLN A 145 -0.29 2.33 11.31
N HIS A 146 0.55 2.57 12.30
CA HIS A 146 0.16 2.34 13.68
C HIS A 146 -0.45 3.60 14.28
N ARG A 147 -1.65 3.47 14.85
CA ARG A 147 -2.31 4.57 15.56
C ARG A 147 -2.74 4.14 16.94
N TRP A 148 -2.45 4.99 17.91
CA TRP A 148 -2.99 4.84 19.25
C TRP A 148 -4.51 5.01 19.24
N ASN A 149 -5.20 4.22 20.05
CA ASN A 149 -6.63 4.34 20.32
C ASN A 149 -6.88 4.09 21.83
N LYS A 150 -8.04 4.52 22.34
CA LYS A 150 -8.34 4.43 23.78
C LYS A 150 -8.35 3.00 24.34
N SER A 151 -8.60 1.98 23.52
CA SER A 151 -8.63 0.59 24.01
C SER A 151 -7.24 0.08 24.37
N LEU A 152 -6.19 0.60 23.72
CA LEU A 152 -4.79 0.26 23.98
C LEU A 152 -4.32 0.66 25.39
N ALA A 153 -4.88 1.72 25.97
CA ALA A 153 -4.46 2.22 27.28
C ALA A 153 -4.72 1.23 28.43
N ASN A 154 -5.62 0.27 28.23
CA ASN A 154 -6.00 -0.73 29.22
C ASN A 154 -5.33 -2.10 28.98
N ILE A 155 -4.42 -2.18 28.02
CA ILE A 155 -3.75 -3.43 27.66
C ILE A 155 -2.31 -3.37 28.15
N GLU A 156 -1.95 -4.35 28.96
CA GLU A 156 -0.57 -4.63 29.29
C GLU A 156 0.06 -5.52 28.22
N PHE A 157 1.18 -5.07 27.70
CA PHE A 157 2.00 -5.82 26.77
C PHE A 157 3.23 -6.34 27.50
N PHE A 158 3.56 -7.60 27.24
CA PHE A 158 4.67 -8.28 27.86
C PHE A 158 5.77 -8.49 26.83
N VAL A 159 6.98 -8.22 27.27
CA VAL A 159 8.22 -8.58 26.58
C VAL A 159 8.80 -9.78 27.31
N LYS A 160 9.12 -10.84 26.56
CA LYS A 160 9.86 -11.97 27.09
C LYS A 160 10.93 -12.42 26.09
N ARG A 161 12.12 -11.83 26.21
CA ARG A 161 13.32 -12.21 25.48
C ARG A 161 14.30 -12.90 26.43
N THR A 162 15.35 -13.48 25.87
CA THR A 162 16.46 -14.06 26.65
C THR A 162 17.22 -13.00 27.45
N ASP A 163 17.34 -11.80 26.88
CA ASP A 163 18.14 -10.68 27.38
C ASP A 163 17.32 -9.56 28.02
N SER A 164 16.01 -9.52 27.81
CA SER A 164 15.13 -8.47 28.32
C SER A 164 13.74 -8.99 28.66
N GLN A 165 13.12 -8.40 29.69
CA GLN A 165 11.78 -8.71 30.13
C GLN A 165 11.12 -7.46 30.69
N ALA A 166 9.89 -7.17 30.28
CA ALA A 166 9.20 -5.96 30.72
C ALA A 166 7.68 -6.11 30.61
N THR A 167 6.97 -5.30 31.37
CA THR A 167 5.55 -4.99 31.15
C THR A 167 5.46 -3.56 30.66
N VAL A 168 4.76 -3.34 29.54
CA VAL A 168 4.65 -2.04 28.88
C VAL A 168 3.19 -1.70 28.62
N VAL A 169 2.81 -0.45 28.85
CA VAL A 169 1.45 0.06 28.59
C VAL A 169 1.53 1.27 27.67
N TRP A 170 0.76 1.27 26.58
CA TRP A 170 0.64 2.44 25.70
C TRP A 170 -0.50 3.35 26.16
N GLN A 171 -0.21 4.15 27.18
CA GLN A 171 -1.20 4.90 27.95
C GLN A 171 -1.84 6.06 27.16
N LYS A 172 -1.05 6.77 26.36
CA LYS A 172 -1.51 7.86 25.45
C LYS A 172 -0.73 7.83 24.16
N SER A 173 -1.18 8.56 23.13
CA SER A 173 -0.54 8.59 21.81
C SER A 173 0.97 8.80 21.82
N ASN A 174 1.49 9.60 22.76
CA ASN A 174 2.90 9.91 22.95
C ASN A 174 3.45 9.47 24.33
N GLN A 175 2.81 8.50 24.98
CA GLN A 175 3.18 8.05 26.32
C GLN A 175 3.10 6.52 26.41
N LEU A 176 4.26 5.87 26.33
CA LEU A 176 4.46 4.46 26.66
C LEU A 176 5.15 4.37 28.02
N VAL A 177 4.63 3.50 28.87
CA VAL A 177 5.15 3.30 30.23
C VAL A 177 5.70 1.89 30.33
N ILE A 178 7.00 1.78 30.57
CA ILE A 178 7.65 0.53 30.98
C ILE A 178 7.53 0.47 32.50
N LYS A 179 6.93 -0.61 33.03
CA LYS A 179 6.77 -0.78 34.47
C LYS A 179 8.10 -1.01 35.19
N ALA A 180 8.18 -0.52 36.42
CA ALA A 180 9.29 -0.81 37.32
C ALA A 180 9.54 -2.32 37.45
N GLY A 181 10.81 -2.71 37.63
CA GLY A 181 11.24 -4.12 37.66
C GLY A 181 11.50 -4.73 36.28
N ALA A 182 11.51 -3.93 35.21
CA ALA A 182 11.84 -4.41 33.87
C ALA A 182 13.34 -4.69 33.73
N LYS A 183 13.68 -5.83 33.15
CA LYS A 183 15.05 -6.25 32.80
C LYS A 183 15.43 -5.72 31.42
N LEU A 184 16.56 -5.03 31.35
CA LEU A 184 17.11 -4.42 30.15
C LEU A 184 18.23 -5.30 29.57
N ALA A 185 18.33 -5.35 28.24
CA ALA A 185 19.47 -5.95 27.58
C ALA A 185 20.73 -5.10 27.85
N PRO A 186 21.86 -5.69 28.28
CA PRO A 186 23.03 -4.93 28.67
C PRO A 186 23.74 -4.27 27.48
N THR A 187 23.76 -4.95 26.32
CA THR A 187 24.47 -4.51 25.12
C THR A 187 23.71 -4.91 23.85
N GLY A 188 23.90 -4.20 22.75
CA GLY A 188 23.33 -4.56 21.46
C GLY A 188 23.72 -3.59 20.34
N GLY A 189 23.40 -3.96 19.09
CA GLY A 189 23.43 -3.06 17.92
C GLY A 189 24.76 -2.39 17.56
N LEU A 190 25.89 -3.05 17.83
CA LEU A 190 27.16 -2.70 17.19
C LEU A 190 27.10 -3.07 15.70
N LYS A 191 27.83 -2.32 14.87
CA LYS A 191 28.03 -2.68 13.47
C LYS A 191 28.93 -3.92 13.35
N ALA A 192 28.98 -4.50 12.15
CA ALA A 192 29.85 -5.64 11.84
C ALA A 192 31.35 -5.34 12.08
N ASP A 193 31.76 -4.08 11.98
CA ASP A 193 33.12 -3.60 12.27
C ASP A 193 33.36 -3.31 13.78
N GLY A 194 32.39 -3.60 14.65
CA GLY A 194 32.46 -3.34 16.09
C GLY A 194 32.23 -1.88 16.48
N THR A 195 31.99 -0.97 15.53
CA THR A 195 31.82 0.45 15.84
C THR A 195 30.37 0.80 16.25
N PRO A 196 30.18 1.78 17.16
CA PRO A 196 28.86 2.30 17.51
C PRO A 196 28.12 2.93 16.33
N GLY A 197 26.96 2.35 15.97
CA GLY A 197 26.02 2.93 15.02
C GLY A 197 25.16 4.06 15.60
N LEU A 198 24.30 4.66 14.78
CA LEU A 198 23.38 5.73 15.22
C LEU A 198 22.41 5.24 16.30
N ALA A 199 21.81 4.06 16.10
CA ALA A 199 20.90 3.44 17.06
C ALA A 199 21.58 3.15 18.41
N TYR A 200 22.85 2.77 18.38
CA TYR A 200 23.66 2.56 19.58
C TYR A 200 23.81 3.86 20.37
N ARG A 201 24.27 4.93 19.71
CA ARG A 201 24.48 6.24 20.35
C ARG A 201 23.18 6.81 20.90
N PHE A 202 22.09 6.70 20.13
CA PHE A 202 20.75 7.11 20.58
C PHE A 202 20.32 6.34 21.84
N THR A 203 20.54 5.04 21.86
CA THR A 203 20.21 4.20 23.03
C THR A 203 21.01 4.61 24.27
N GLN A 204 22.30 4.94 24.11
CA GLN A 204 23.12 5.41 25.23
C GLN A 204 22.57 6.70 25.82
N THR A 205 22.33 7.71 24.98
CA THR A 205 21.75 8.98 25.42
C THR A 205 20.40 8.76 26.11
N LEU A 206 19.52 7.92 25.53
CA LEU A 206 18.23 7.62 26.12
C LEU A 206 18.33 6.97 27.52
N ARG A 207 19.32 6.10 27.73
CA ARG A 207 19.55 5.45 29.04
C ARG A 207 20.22 6.38 30.05
N GLU A 208 21.10 7.26 29.59
CA GLU A 208 21.72 8.32 30.39
C GLU A 208 20.68 9.31 30.90
N GLU A 209 19.74 9.73 30.04
CA GLU A 209 18.61 10.60 30.41
C GLU A 209 17.70 9.97 31.50
N GLN A 210 17.64 8.65 31.54
CA GLN A 210 16.81 7.88 32.48
C GLN A 210 17.63 7.23 33.61
N GLN A 211 18.91 7.60 33.78
CA GLN A 211 19.84 6.88 34.67
C GLN A 211 19.39 6.80 36.12
N ALA A 212 18.57 7.76 36.60
CA ALA A 212 18.02 7.73 37.95
C ALA A 212 16.98 6.61 38.17
N SER A 213 16.38 6.09 37.09
CA SER A 213 15.23 5.20 37.13
C SER A 213 15.56 3.74 36.81
N TRP A 214 16.85 3.39 36.69
CA TRP A 214 17.31 2.00 36.53
C TRP A 214 18.71 1.79 37.10
N ASP A 215 19.02 0.55 37.48
CA ASP A 215 20.33 0.15 38.02
C ASP A 215 21.28 -0.30 36.89
N PRO A 216 22.41 0.39 36.65
CA PRO A 216 23.37 0.02 35.61
C PRO A 216 24.09 -1.32 35.81
N ASN A 217 24.21 -1.80 37.05
CA ASN A 217 24.88 -3.06 37.35
C ASN A 217 23.93 -4.25 37.18
N LEU A 218 22.67 -4.07 37.57
CA LEU A 218 21.65 -5.12 37.50
C LEU A 218 20.87 -5.10 36.17
N PHE A 219 20.90 -3.98 35.45
CA PHE A 219 20.09 -3.73 34.26
C PHE A 219 18.59 -3.91 34.54
N ILE A 220 18.13 -3.38 35.68
CA ILE A 220 16.73 -3.46 36.12
C ILE A 220 16.19 -2.06 36.38
N THR A 221 14.97 -1.75 35.91
CA THR A 221 14.31 -0.48 36.21
C THR A 221 13.85 -0.44 37.67
N THR A 222 14.12 0.66 38.36
CA THR A 222 13.71 0.90 39.75
C THR A 222 12.37 1.64 39.81
N GLU A 223 12.05 2.42 38.77
CA GLU A 223 10.82 3.18 38.63
C GLU A 223 10.18 2.94 37.23
N ASP A 224 8.95 3.42 37.06
CA ASP A 224 8.28 3.41 35.76
C ASP A 224 9.02 4.36 34.79
N ILE A 225 9.38 3.86 33.60
CA ILE A 225 10.04 4.67 32.55
C ILE A 225 9.00 5.14 31.55
N ILE A 226 8.98 6.44 31.25
CA ILE A 226 8.03 7.04 30.32
C ILE A 226 8.74 7.43 29.02
N LEU A 227 8.31 6.83 27.91
CA LEU A 227 8.87 7.03 26.57
C LEU A 227 7.80 7.53 25.60
N ARG A 228 8.23 8.19 24.53
CA ARG A 228 7.33 8.86 23.57
C ARG A 228 6.92 7.99 22.40
N SER A 229 7.67 6.91 22.13
CA SER A 229 7.42 6.06 20.97
C SER A 229 7.73 4.58 21.22
N VAL A 230 7.11 3.71 20.44
CA VAL A 230 7.39 2.26 20.44
C VAL A 230 8.84 1.96 20.08
N ASN A 231 9.46 2.79 19.24
CA ASN A 231 10.87 2.66 18.89
C ASN A 231 11.78 2.97 20.09
N GLU A 232 11.49 4.02 20.85
CA GLU A 232 12.21 4.32 22.09
C GLU A 232 12.13 3.16 23.08
N VAL A 233 10.96 2.53 23.23
CA VAL A 233 10.81 1.32 24.07
C VAL A 233 11.76 0.21 23.61
N GLY A 234 11.86 -0.03 22.30
CA GLY A 234 12.79 -1.04 21.76
C GLY A 234 14.25 -0.71 21.99
N HIS A 235 14.63 0.56 21.76
CA HIS A 235 15.98 1.04 22.02
C HIS A 235 16.34 0.90 23.50
N PHE A 236 15.44 1.31 24.40
CA PHE A 236 15.65 1.25 25.83
C PHE A 236 15.72 -0.19 26.35
N LEU A 237 14.76 -1.06 26.00
CA LEU A 237 14.67 -2.42 26.52
C LEU A 237 15.72 -3.36 25.90
N TYR A 238 15.86 -3.39 24.58
CA TYR A 238 16.65 -4.43 23.88
C TYR A 238 18.01 -3.95 23.39
N PHE A 239 18.37 -2.71 23.70
CA PHE A 239 19.60 -2.04 23.30
C PHE A 239 19.76 -1.96 21.77
N ALA A 240 19.46 -0.80 21.19
CA ALA A 240 19.51 -0.58 19.74
C ALA A 240 18.56 -1.49 18.90
N GLY A 241 17.62 -2.21 19.54
CA GLY A 241 16.58 -2.98 18.89
C GLY A 241 15.38 -2.13 18.46
N THR A 242 14.73 -2.47 17.34
CA THR A 242 13.68 -1.62 16.72
C THR A 242 12.34 -2.30 16.50
N ASN A 243 12.18 -3.59 16.86
CA ASN A 243 10.98 -4.36 16.50
C ASN A 243 9.95 -4.52 17.63
N SER A 244 9.77 -3.49 18.46
CA SER A 244 8.81 -3.56 19.58
C SER A 244 7.35 -3.71 19.14
N TRP A 245 7.01 -3.42 17.89
CA TRP A 245 5.67 -3.65 17.34
C TRP A 245 5.27 -5.12 17.38
N LEU A 246 6.21 -6.04 17.15
CA LEU A 246 5.96 -7.49 17.14
C LEU A 246 6.35 -8.18 18.45
N GLU A 247 7.17 -7.53 19.28
CA GLU A 247 7.69 -8.11 20.52
C GLU A 247 6.86 -7.76 21.76
N LEU A 248 6.01 -6.74 21.66
CA LEU A 248 5.03 -6.39 22.69
C LEU A 248 3.78 -7.23 22.49
N ILE A 249 3.55 -8.21 23.37
CA ILE A 249 2.49 -9.21 23.21
C ILE A 249 1.53 -9.15 24.40
N ASP A 250 0.22 -9.11 24.15
CA ASP A 250 -0.80 -9.14 25.21
C ASP A 250 -0.93 -10.54 25.86
N ASN A 251 -1.73 -10.64 26.92
CA ASN A 251 -1.99 -11.92 27.61
C ASN A 251 -2.70 -12.98 26.73
N LYS A 252 -3.24 -12.59 25.57
CA LYS A 252 -3.90 -13.46 24.59
C LYS A 252 -3.00 -13.79 23.40
N GLY A 253 -1.74 -13.38 23.42
CA GLY A 253 -0.78 -13.68 22.36
C GLY A 253 -0.83 -12.73 21.16
N ARG A 254 -1.57 -11.62 21.22
CA ARG A 254 -1.64 -10.63 20.13
C ARG A 254 -0.57 -9.56 20.30
N THR A 255 0.08 -9.23 19.20
CA THR A 255 1.12 -8.20 19.13
C THR A 255 0.53 -6.79 19.20
N LEU A 256 1.33 -5.82 19.63
CA LEU A 256 0.95 -4.42 19.56
C LEU A 256 0.67 -3.97 18.12
N HIS A 257 1.38 -4.54 17.15
CA HIS A 257 1.11 -4.35 15.73
C HIS A 257 -0.34 -4.66 15.38
N GLU A 258 -0.86 -5.82 15.77
CA GLU A 258 -2.24 -6.24 15.47
C GLU A 258 -3.29 -5.32 16.08
N TRP A 259 -2.98 -4.73 17.24
CA TRP A 259 -3.91 -3.81 17.91
C TRP A 259 -3.90 -2.38 17.34
N ALA A 260 -2.76 -1.94 16.80
CA ALA A 260 -2.55 -0.55 16.41
C ALA A 260 -2.51 -0.34 14.89
N ALA A 261 -2.32 -1.39 14.08
CA ALA A 261 -2.30 -1.31 12.63
C ALA A 261 -3.66 -0.86 12.07
N VAL A 262 -3.62 0.11 11.15
CA VAL A 262 -4.75 0.70 10.43
C VAL A 262 -4.53 0.65 8.94
#